data_AF-A0A2V3W3M1-F1
#
_entry.id   AF-A0A2V3W3M1-F1
#
_cell.length_a   1.000
_cell.length_b   1.000
_cell.length_c   1.000
_cell.angle_alpha   90.00
_cell.angle_beta   90.00
_cell.angle_gamma   90.00
#
_symmetry.space_group_name_H-M   'P 1'
#
loop_
_entity.id
_entity.type
_entity.pdbx_description
1 polymer ?
#
loop_
_entity_poly.entity_id
_entity_poly.type
_entity_poly.pdbx_seq_one_letter_code
_entity_poly.pdbx_strand_id
1 'polypeptide(L)'
;MRKKHALLIIVFFIIYLLTFLPNFGVMNELRFIGFLPQSLAWVLFLNAINTVIIFIVYFKFFKPFAQNVETLLKDEKESEQI
;
A
#
# COMPACT_ATOMS: atom_id res chain seq x y z
N MET A 1 15.18 -9.39 5.82
CA MET A 1 14.38 -8.41 5.04
C MET A 1 13.06 -9.00 4.54
N ARG A 2 13.06 -10.16 3.84
CA ARG A 2 11.86 -10.82 3.26
C ARG A 2 10.62 -10.98 4.18
N LYS A 3 10.81 -11.40 5.44
CA LYS A 3 9.69 -11.60 6.40
C LYS A 3 8.94 -10.31 6.73
N LYS A 4 9.64 -9.17 6.82
CA LYS A 4 9.02 -7.86 7.09
C LYS A 4 8.22 -7.35 5.87
N HIS A 5 8.59 -7.77 4.65
CA HIS A 5 7.89 -7.40 3.42
C HIS A 5 6.58 -8.15 3.29
N ALA A 6 6.62 -9.48 3.52
CA ALA A 6 5.43 -10.30 3.55
C ALA A 6 4.43 -9.76 4.58
N LEU A 7 4.90 -9.35 5.77
CA LEU A 7 4.04 -8.76 6.79
C LEU A 7 3.38 -7.45 6.32
N LEU A 8 4.13 -6.50 5.75
CA LEU A 8 3.56 -5.23 5.26
C LEU A 8 2.53 -5.44 4.14
N ILE A 9 2.80 -6.37 3.22
CA ILE A 9 1.90 -6.70 2.11
C ILE A 9 0.64 -7.39 2.65
N ILE A 10 0.79 -8.33 3.59
CA ILE A 10 -0.36 -8.98 4.25
C ILE A 10 -1.22 -7.95 4.97
N VAL A 11 -0.60 -7.05 5.75
CA VAL A 11 -1.31 -5.97 6.44
C VAL A 11 -2.04 -5.07 5.45
N PHE A 12 -1.42 -4.71 4.32
CA PHE A 12 -2.06 -3.96 3.25
C PHE A 12 -3.33 -4.66 2.72
N PHE A 13 -3.23 -5.95 2.37
CA PHE A 13 -4.38 -6.69 1.86
C PHE A 13 -5.49 -6.89 2.90
N ILE A 14 -5.14 -7.06 4.18
CA ILE A 14 -6.12 -7.12 5.26
C ILE A 14 -6.86 -5.78 5.37
N ILE A 15 -6.14 -4.65 5.41
CA ILE A 15 -6.75 -3.32 5.50
C ILE A 15 -7.60 -3.03 4.27
N TYR A 16 -7.12 -3.41 3.08
CA TYR A 16 -7.90 -3.34 1.84
C TYR A 16 -9.20 -4.14 1.95
N LEU A 17 -9.17 -5.38 2.44
CA LEU A 17 -10.37 -6.18 2.65
C LEU A 17 -11.35 -5.51 3.63
N LEU A 18 -10.84 -4.89 4.70
CA LEU A 18 -11.67 -4.18 5.68
C LEU A 18 -12.43 -2.98 5.08
N THR A 19 -11.98 -2.43 3.94
CA THR A 19 -12.72 -1.37 3.24
C THR A 19 -14.07 -1.86 2.71
N PHE A 20 -14.24 -3.16 2.49
CA PHE A 20 -15.46 -3.75 1.97
C PHE A 20 -16.47 -4.13 3.06
N LEU A 21 -16.11 -4.01 4.35
CA LEU A 21 -17.02 -4.34 5.46
C LEU A 21 -18.41 -3.71 5.34
N PRO A 22 -18.56 -2.42 4.94
CA PRO A 22 -19.88 -1.82 4.74
C PRO A 22 -20.77 -2.55 3.74
N ASN A 23 -20.19 -3.20 2.73
CA ASN A 23 -20.95 -3.95 1.72
C ASN A 23 -21.56 -5.24 2.29
N PHE A 24 -21.03 -5.73 3.41
CA PHE A 24 -21.57 -6.89 4.14
C PHE A 24 -22.51 -6.48 5.29
N GLY A 25 -22.89 -5.20 5.37
CA GLY A 25 -23.73 -4.65 6.44
C GLY A 25 -22.98 -4.30 7.73
N VAL A 26 -21.66 -4.50 7.79
CA VAL A 26 -20.81 -4.17 8.95
C VAL A 26 -20.31 -2.73 8.79
N MET A 27 -20.52 -1.85 9.78
CA MET A 27 -20.24 -0.40 9.65
C MET A 27 -21.11 0.31 8.58
N ASN A 28 -22.29 -0.24 8.28
CA ASN A 28 -23.27 0.31 7.33
C ASN A 28 -24.52 0.90 8.05
N GLU A 29 -24.34 1.36 9.27
CA GLU A 29 -25.43 2.03 9.99
C GLU A 29 -25.64 3.44 9.44
N LEU A 30 -26.89 3.93 9.51
CA LEU A 30 -27.26 5.30 9.13
C LEU A 30 -26.82 6.32 10.19
N ARG A 31 -25.55 6.23 10.60
CA ARG A 31 -24.89 7.14 11.54
C ARG A 31 -23.96 8.05 10.77
N PHE A 32 -23.79 9.25 11.29
CA PHE A 32 -22.88 10.25 10.74
C PHE A 32 -21.70 10.45 11.69
N ILE A 33 -20.51 10.52 11.12
CA ILE A 33 -19.28 10.94 11.81
C ILE A 33 -18.95 12.33 11.27
N GLY A 34 -19.31 13.36 12.04
CA GLY A 34 -19.26 14.74 11.55
C GLY A 34 -20.26 14.95 10.41
N PHE A 35 -19.77 15.29 9.21
CA PHE A 35 -20.59 15.50 8.01
C PHE A 35 -20.66 14.27 7.10
N LEU A 36 -19.89 13.22 7.39
CA LEU A 36 -19.79 12.03 6.54
C LEU A 36 -20.64 10.89 7.09
N PRO A 37 -21.34 10.11 6.23
CA PRO A 37 -21.87 8.82 6.63
C PRO A 37 -20.77 7.93 7.22
N GLN A 38 -21.09 7.16 8.26
CA GLN A 38 -20.13 6.29 8.96
C GLN A 38 -19.40 5.35 8.01
N SER A 39 -20.13 4.74 7.06
CA SER A 39 -19.57 3.85 6.04
C SER A 39 -18.54 4.57 5.16
N LEU A 40 -18.85 5.79 4.72
CA LEU A 40 -17.95 6.61 3.92
C LEU A 40 -16.70 7.03 4.72
N ALA A 41 -16.89 7.48 5.96
CA ALA A 41 -15.79 7.85 6.85
C ALA A 41 -14.85 6.66 7.12
N TRP A 42 -15.40 5.46 7.32
CA TRP A 42 -14.64 4.23 7.49
C TRP A 42 -13.79 3.89 6.26
N VAL A 43 -14.40 3.90 5.08
CA VAL A 43 -13.72 3.60 3.81
C VAL A 43 -12.59 4.61 3.55
N LEU A 44 -12.85 5.91 3.76
CA LEU A 44 -11.84 6.96 3.59
C LEU A 44 -10.67 6.80 4.57
N PHE A 45 -10.96 6.51 5.84
CA PHE A 45 -9.95 6.30 6.86
C PHE A 45 -9.01 5.13 6.51
N LEU A 46 -9.57 3.98 6.12
CA LEU A 46 -8.76 2.82 5.74
C LEU A 46 -7.97 3.06 4.45
N ASN A 47 -8.52 3.80 3.48
CA ASN A 47 -7.79 4.17 2.27
C ASN A 47 -6.63 5.14 2.57
N ALA A 48 -6.80 6.06 3.51
CA ALA A 48 -5.72 6.92 3.96
C ALA A 48 -4.57 6.11 4.58
N ILE A 49 -4.89 5.11 5.43
CA ILE A 49 -3.90 4.19 5.99
C ILE A 49 -3.19 3.39 4.89
N ASN A 50 -3.95 2.82 3.94
CA ASN A 50 -3.38 2.08 2.81
C ASN A 50 -2.42 2.92 1.98
N THR A 51 -2.77 4.20 1.75
CA THR A 51 -1.91 5.15 1.05
C THR A 51 -0.58 5.32 1.77
N VAL A 52 -0.60 5.54 3.09
CA VAL A 52 0.63 5.65 3.91
C VAL A 52 1.48 4.39 3.82
N ILE A 53 0.86 3.20 3.87
CA ILE A 53 1.57 1.91 3.73
C ILE A 53 2.26 1.82 2.37
N ILE A 54 1.57 2.16 1.28
CA ILE A 54 2.17 2.16 -0.07
C ILE A 54 3.34 3.14 -0.14
N PHE A 55 3.22 4.33 0.43
CA PHE A 55 4.33 5.29 0.48
C PHE A 55 5.56 4.71 1.20
N ILE A 56 5.36 4.08 2.35
CA ILE A 56 6.45 3.41 3.09
C ILE A 56 7.06 2.30 2.24
N VAL A 57 6.22 1.49 1.59
CA VAL A 57 6.68 0.39 0.73
C VAL A 57 7.50 0.94 -0.46
N TYR A 58 7.02 2.01 -1.08
CA TYR A 58 7.70 2.64 -2.20
C TYR A 58 9.07 3.18 -1.81
N PHE A 59 9.13 4.05 -0.80
CA PHE A 59 10.38 4.68 -0.38
C PHE A 59 11.40 3.68 0.16
N LYS A 60 10.93 2.68 0.90
CA LYS A 60 11.83 1.73 1.56
C LYS A 60 12.27 0.59 0.66
N PHE A 61 11.49 0.23 -0.36
CA PHE A 61 11.75 -0.96 -1.17
C PHE A 61 11.86 -0.65 -2.66
N PHE A 62 10.88 0.03 -3.26
CA PHE A 62 10.93 0.29 -4.70
C PHE A 62 12.03 1.27 -5.08
N LYS A 63 12.24 2.34 -4.30
CA LYS A 63 13.30 3.31 -4.58
C LYS A 63 14.70 2.66 -4.62
N PRO A 64 15.16 1.92 -3.59
CA PRO A 64 16.47 1.27 -3.65
C PRO A 64 16.52 0.15 -4.70
N PHE A 65 15.41 -0.58 -4.91
CA PHE A 65 15.34 -1.58 -5.96
C PHE A 65 15.53 -0.97 -7.36
N ALA A 66 14.83 0.11 -7.67
CA ALA A 66 14.95 0.81 -8.95
C ALA A 66 16.37 1.34 -9.18
N GLN A 67 17.01 1.90 -8.15
CA GLN A 67 18.39 2.34 -8.22
C GLN A 67 19.35 1.18 -8.52
N ASN A 68 19.19 0.05 -7.84
CA ASN A 68 20.04 -1.12 -8.07
C ASN A 68 19.86 -1.72 -9.47
N VAL A 69 18.62 -1.75 -9.97
CA VAL A 69 18.33 -2.21 -11.34
C VAL A 69 18.92 -1.25 -12.38
N GLU A 70 18.84 0.07 -12.15
CA GLU A 70 19.45 1.05 -13.05
C GLU A 70 20.97 0.89 -13.10
N THR A 71 21.63 0.62 -11.97
CA THR A 71 23.07 0.34 -11.93
C THR A 71 23.40 -0.95 -12.69
N LEU A 72 22.69 -2.05 -12.44
CA LEU A 72 22.90 -3.32 -13.17
C LEU A 72 22.76 -3.15 -14.69
N LEU A 73 21.74 -2.41 -15.14
CA LEU A 73 21.52 -2.14 -16.56
C LEU A 73 22.60 -1.23 -17.19
N LYS A 74 23.29 -0.40 -16.40
CA LYS A 74 24.43 0.40 -16.88
C LYS A 74 25.69 -0.45 -17.00
N ASP A 75 25.96 -1.28 -16.00
CA ASP A 75 27.13 -2.16 -15.99
C ASP A 75 27.06 -3.21 -17.12
N GLU A 76 25.88 -3.79 -17.38
CA GLU A 76 25.67 -4.70 -18.53
C GLU A 76 25.97 -4.01 -19.86
N LYS A 77 25.50 -2.77 -20.05
CA LYS A 77 25.74 -2.00 -21.27
C LYS A 77 27.20 -1.61 -21.48
N GLU A 78 27.95 -1.32 -20.42
CA GLU A 78 29.39 -1.10 -20.51
C GLU A 78 30.14 -2.39 -20.85
N SER A 79 29.71 -3.54 -20.33
CA SER A 79 30.36 -4.83 -20.60
C SER A 79 30.16 -5.33 -22.04
N GLU A 80 29.08 -4.95 -22.72
CA GLU A 80 28.85 -5.29 -24.14
C GLU A 80 29.61 -4.39 -25.13
N GLN A 81 30.23 -3.29 -24.66
CA GLN A 81 30.96 -2.33 -25.49
C GLN A 81 32.50 -2.55 -25.49
N ILE A 82 33.01 -3.54 -24.75
CA ILE A 82 34.44 -3.89 -24.64
C ILE A 82 34.74 -5.17 -25.43
#